data_AF-A0A499UDF5-F1
#
_entry.id   AF-A0A499UDF5-F1
#
_cell.length_a   1.000
_cell.length_b   1.000
_cell.length_c   1.000
_cell.angle_alpha   90.00
_cell.angle_beta   90.00
_cell.angle_gamma   90.00
#
_symmetry.space_group_name_H-M   'P 1'
#
loop_
_entity.id
_entity.type
_entity.pdbx_description
1 polymer ?
#
loop_
_entity_poly.entity_id
_entity_poly.type
_entity_poly.pdbx_seq_one_letter_code
_entity_poly.pdbx_strand_id
1 'polypeptide(L)'
;MGLRVWESRFLLALDFTGGIEEVLSQPFRLRFTTAGGAEDHTPDFLVLLDGAAVLIDVRPGHLVRDETWRSSPPPSGRRPRPGGAMWW
;
A
#
# COMPACT_ATOMS: atom_id res chain seq x y z
N MET A 1 20.43 3.42 3.58
CA MET A 1 19.75 4.30 2.61
C MET A 1 18.71 5.09 3.40
N GLY A 2 18.72 6.42 3.35
CA GLY A 2 17.84 7.25 4.18
C GLY A 2 16.43 7.37 3.59
N LEU A 3 15.42 7.57 4.45
CA LEU A 3 14.05 7.83 4.04
C LEU A 3 13.95 9.12 3.20
N ARG A 4 13.05 9.13 2.24
CA ARG A 4 12.74 10.31 1.44
C ARG A 4 11.84 11.25 2.25
N VAL A 5 11.89 12.55 1.94
CA VAL A 5 11.18 13.57 2.76
C VAL A 5 9.66 13.32 2.88
N TRP A 6 9.04 12.71 1.87
CA TRP A 6 7.63 12.33 1.91
C TRP A 6 7.37 11.10 2.81
N GLU A 7 8.28 10.13 2.84
CA GLU A 7 8.20 8.97 3.74
C GLU A 7 8.30 9.40 5.21
N SER A 8 9.21 10.32 5.53
CA SER A 8 9.34 10.84 6.89
C SER A 8 8.09 11.60 7.34
N ARG A 9 7.48 12.39 6.44
CA ARG A 9 6.20 13.06 6.72
C ARG A 9 5.04 12.09 6.87
N PHE A 10 5.04 11.02 6.09
CA PHE A 10 4.06 9.95 6.22
C PHE A 10 4.17 9.28 7.60
N LEU A 11 5.38 8.90 8.04
CA LEU A 11 5.57 8.32 9.38
C LEU A 11 5.12 9.26 10.51
N LEU A 12 5.40 10.56 10.39
CA LEU A 12 4.92 11.55 11.36
C LEU A 12 3.39 11.62 11.40
N ALA A 13 2.73 11.62 10.24
CA ALA A 13 1.27 11.60 10.18
C ALA A 13 0.69 10.30 10.74
N LEU A 14 1.37 9.18 10.43
CA LEU A 14 0.98 7.85 10.84
C LEU A 14 0.97 7.71 12.37
N ASP A 15 1.95 8.29 13.06
CA ASP A 15 2.03 8.31 14.54
C ASP A 15 0.77 8.88 15.23
N PHE A 16 0.03 9.76 14.55
CA PHE A 16 -1.21 10.33 15.08
C PHE A 16 -2.46 9.45 14.88
N THR A 17 -2.37 8.37 14.10
CA THR A 17 -3.56 7.61 13.66
C THR A 17 -4.12 6.70 14.75
N GLY A 18 -3.33 6.36 15.78
CA GLY A 18 -3.71 5.39 16.81
C GLY A 18 -3.94 3.98 16.26
N GLY A 19 -3.97 2.96 17.12
CA GLY A 19 -4.26 1.58 16.72
C GLY A 19 -3.21 0.91 15.82
N ILE A 20 -2.02 1.51 15.72
CA ILE A 20 -0.88 0.95 15.00
C ILE A 20 -0.07 0.09 15.98
N GLU A 21 0.13 -1.16 15.61
CA GLU A 21 0.92 -2.12 16.39
C GLU A 21 2.40 -2.08 15.98
N GLU A 22 2.67 -2.03 14.68
CA GLU A 22 4.04 -2.05 14.15
C GLU A 22 4.14 -1.34 12.79
N VAL A 23 5.31 -0.76 12.51
CA VAL A 23 5.66 -0.21 11.20
C VAL A 23 7.02 -0.74 10.79
N LEU A 24 7.05 -1.47 9.67
CA LEU A 24 8.29 -1.97 9.07
C LEU A 24 8.60 -1.16 7.81
N SER A 25 9.78 -0.54 7.79
CA SER A 25 10.33 0.08 6.59
C SER A 25 11.12 -0.93 5.76
N GLN A 26 11.21 -0.65 4.47
CA GLN A 26 12.06 -1.36 3.51
C GLN A 26 13.47 -1.76 4.05
N PRO A 27 14.05 -2.89 3.59
CA PRO A 27 13.65 -3.64 2.40
C PRO A 27 13.18 -5.06 2.70
N PHE A 28 11.88 -5.32 2.54
CA PHE A 28 11.40 -6.67 2.27
C PHE A 28 10.69 -6.66 0.90
N ARG A 29 11.04 -7.62 0.05
CA ARG A 29 10.42 -7.81 -1.27
C ARG A 29 9.32 -8.84 -1.12
N LEU A 30 8.12 -8.48 -1.56
CA LEU A 30 6.97 -9.37 -1.62
C LEU A 30 6.91 -10.00 -3.00
N ARG A 31 6.65 -11.31 -3.03
CA ARG A 31 6.37 -12.06 -4.25
C ARG A 31 5.00 -12.71 -4.12
N PHE A 32 4.13 -12.45 -5.07
CA PHE A 32 2.76 -12.94 -5.06
C PHE A 32 2.33 -13.38 -6.47
N THR A 33 1.25 -14.16 -6.54
CA THR A 33 0.70 -14.65 -7.81
C THR A 33 -0.59 -13.91 -8.12
N THR A 34 -0.66 -13.30 -9.31
CA THR A 34 -1.85 -12.71 -9.90
C THR A 34 -2.40 -13.60 -11.00
N ALA A 35 -3.58 -13.29 -11.51
CA ALA A 35 -4.14 -13.97 -12.70
C ALA A 35 -3.24 -13.82 -13.95
N GLY A 36 -2.35 -12.82 -13.96
CA GLY A 36 -1.40 -12.56 -15.05
C GLY A 36 -0.02 -13.21 -14.86
N GLY A 37 0.26 -13.81 -13.70
CA GLY A 37 1.54 -14.45 -13.39
C GLY A 37 2.10 -14.08 -12.02
N ALA A 38 3.36 -14.45 -11.76
CA ALA A 38 4.04 -14.05 -10.55
C ALA A 38 4.55 -12.61 -10.67
N GLU A 39 4.29 -11.81 -9.63
CA GLU A 39 4.73 -10.42 -9.55
C GLU A 39 5.54 -10.17 -8.27
N ASP A 40 6.54 -9.31 -8.41
CA ASP A 40 7.37 -8.84 -7.31
C ASP A 40 7.03 -7.38 -7.01
N HIS A 41 6.85 -7.06 -5.73
CA HIS A 41 6.61 -5.69 -5.27
C HIS A 41 7.45 -5.38 -4.03
N THR A 42 7.79 -4.12 -3.86
CA THR A 42 8.72 -3.64 -2.83
C THR A 42 8.11 -2.37 -2.24
N PRO A 43 7.20 -2.49 -1.25
CA PRO A 43 6.42 -1.37 -0.72
C PRO A 43 7.26 -0.55 0.24
N ASP A 44 7.09 0.78 0.27
CA ASP A 44 7.89 1.63 1.18
C ASP A 44 7.70 1.25 2.67
N PHE A 45 6.48 0.86 3.07
CA PHE A 45 6.14 0.40 4.42
C PHE A 45 5.15 -0.77 4.46
N LEU A 46 5.25 -1.60 5.50
CA LEU A 46 4.17 -2.44 6.02
C LEU A 46 3.74 -1.89 7.37
N VAL A 47 2.44 -1.65 7.53
CA VAL A 47 1.82 -1.20 8.79
C VAL A 47 0.92 -2.31 9.31
N LEU A 48 1.16 -2.72 10.56
CA LEU A 48 0.30 -3.63 11.30
C LEU A 48 -0.68 -2.82 12.14
N LEU A 49 -1.95 -3.17 12.01
CA LEU A 49 -3.10 -2.62 12.73
C LEU A 49 -3.81 -3.78 13.41
N ASP A 50 -4.66 -3.49 14.39
CA ASP A 50 -5.52 -4.52 15.00
C ASP A 50 -6.36 -5.25 13.93
N GLY A 51 -6.03 -6.52 13.69
CA GLY A 51 -6.69 -7.39 12.72
C GLY A 51 -6.39 -7.11 11.24
N ALA A 52 -5.44 -6.24 10.91
CA ALA A 52 -5.12 -5.91 9.52
C ALA A 52 -3.64 -5.62 9.26
N ALA A 53 -3.21 -5.88 8.03
CA ALA A 53 -1.88 -5.54 7.52
C ALA A 53 -2.02 -4.72 6.23
N VAL A 54 -1.36 -3.56 6.18
CA VAL A 54 -1.47 -2.62 5.05
C VAL A 54 -0.09 -2.36 4.45
N LEU A 55 0.02 -2.54 3.13
CA LEU A 55 1.21 -2.20 2.35
C LEU A 55 1.05 -0.79 1.80
N ILE A 56 2.07 0.05 1.98
CA ILE A 56 1.99 1.47 1.67
C ILE A 56 3.17 1.89 0.80
N ASP A 57 2.85 2.46 -0.36
CA ASP A 57 3.78 3.22 -1.20
C ASP A 57 3.54 4.71 -1.00
N VAL A 58 4.57 5.44 -0.61
CA VAL A 58 4.50 6.89 -0.43
C VAL A 58 5.01 7.57 -1.69
N ARG A 59 4.15 8.38 -2.30
CA ARG A 59 4.46 9.18 -3.50
C ARG A 59 4.03 10.63 -3.28
N PRO A 60 4.77 11.62 -3.79
CA PRO A 60 4.28 12.99 -3.92
C PRO A 60 2.94 13.03 -4.66
N GLY A 61 2.01 13.90 -4.23
CA GLY A 61 0.64 13.93 -4.78
C GLY A 61 0.56 14.09 -6.30
N HIS A 62 1.46 14.83 -6.92
CA HIS A 62 1.51 14.99 -8.38
C HIS A 62 1.93 13.72 -9.16
N LEU A 63 2.43 12.69 -8.46
CA LEU A 63 2.79 11.39 -9.02
C LEU A 63 1.72 10.32 -8.77
N VAL A 64 0.70 10.63 -7.96
CA VAL A 64 -0.46 9.75 -7.76
C VAL A 64 -1.36 9.91 -8.97
N ARG A 65 -1.48 8.86 -9.78
CA ARG A 65 -2.38 8.80 -10.94
C ARG A 65 -3.54 7.87 -10.61
N ASP A 66 -4.70 8.05 -11.25
CA ASP A 66 -5.85 7.16 -11.06
C ASP A 66 -5.52 5.69 -11.38
N GLU A 67 -4.56 5.48 -12.29
CA GLU A 67 -4.08 4.14 -12.66
C GLU A 67 -3.10 3.52 -11.66
N THR A 68 -2.58 4.28 -10.69
CA THR A 68 -1.59 3.80 -9.70
C THR A 68 -2.15 2.66 -8.83
N TRP A 69 -3.48 2.59 -8.65
CA TRP A 69 -4.17 1.51 -7.94
C TRP A 69 -4.14 0.15 -8.67
N ARG A 70 -3.98 0.12 -10.01
CA ARG A 70 -4.10 -1.13 -10.80
C ARG A 70 -2.97 -2.14 -10.60
N SER A 71 -1.86 -1.73 -9.98
CA SER A 71 -0.68 -2.59 -9.79
C SER A 71 -0.69 -3.37 -8.48
N SER A 72 -1.61 -3.06 -7.56
CA SER A 72 -1.82 -3.86 -6.35
C SER A 72 -2.97 -4.83 -6.61
N PRO A 73 -2.80 -6.15 -6.38
CA PRO A 73 -3.95 -7.04 -6.42
C PRO A 73 -4.97 -6.52 -5.38
N PRO A 74 -6.27 -6.43 -5.73
CA PRO A 74 -7.27 -6.01 -4.77
C PRO A 74 -7.21 -6.94 -3.55
N PRO A 75 -7.44 -6.42 -2.33
CA PRO A 75 -7.49 -7.26 -1.14
C PRO A 75 -8.44 -8.43 -1.41
N SER A 76 -7.92 -9.64 -1.25
CA SER A 76 -8.59 -10.90 -1.56
C SER A 76 -9.83 -11.04 -0.69
N GLY A 77 -10.97 -10.52 -1.16
CA GLY A 77 -12.21 -10.57 -0.40
C GLY A 77 -13.45 -9.93 -1.05
N ARG A 78 -13.29 -9.03 -2.04
CA ARG A 78 -14.45 -8.47 -2.76
C ARG A 78 -14.25 -8.51 -4.27
N ARG A 79 -15.07 -9.31 -4.96
CA ARG A 79 -15.26 -9.19 -6.42
C ARG A 79 -15.95 -7.86 -6.72
N PRO A 80 -15.48 -7.08 -7.72
CA PRO A 80 -16.29 -6.03 -8.31
C PRO A 80 -17.51 -6.68 -8.99
N ARG A 81 -18.71 -6.14 -8.74
CA ARG A 81 -19.91 -6.56 -9.48
C ARG A 81 -19.85 -5.94 -10.88
N PRO A 82 -20.12 -6.69 -11.96
CA PRO A 82 -20.18 -6.13 -13.30
C PRO A 82 -21.35 -5.13 -13.37
N GLY A 83 -21.05 -3.87 -13.70
CA GLY A 83 -22.03 -2.80 -13.94
C GLY A 83 -22.20 -1.73 -12.84
N GLY A 84 -21.38 -1.74 -11.78
CA GLY A 84 -21.40 -0.70 -10.75
C GLY A 84 -20.38 0.41 -11.01
N ALA A 85 -20.81 1.66 -10.86
CA ALA A 85 -20.04 2.87 -11.11
C ALA A 85 -18.66 2.92 -10.40
N MET A 86 -17.78 3.69 -11.03
CA MET A 86 -16.45 4.14 -10.60
C MET A 86 -16.49 4.80 -9.19
N TRP A 87 -15.33 4.84 -8.51
CA TRP A 87 -15.08 5.34 -7.15
C TRP A 87 -15.60 4.37 -6.07
N TRP A 88 -14.77 3.74 -5.22
CA TRP A 88 -13.73 4.28 -4.33
C TRP A 88 -12.58 3.28 -4.15
#